data_AF-A0A162KU15-F1
#
_entry.id   AF-A0A162KU15-F1
#
_cell.length_a   1.000
_cell.length_b   1.000
_cell.length_c   1.000
_cell.angle_alpha   90.00
_cell.angle_beta   90.00
_cell.angle_gamma   90.00
#
_symmetry.space_group_name_H-M   'P 1'
#
loop_
_entity.id
_entity.type
_entity.pdbx_description
1 polymer ?
#
loop_
_entity_poly.entity_id
_entity_poly.type
_entity_poly.pdbx_seq_one_letter_code
_entity_poly.pdbx_strand_id
1 'polypeptide(L)' 'MYFSVREPFPGRTTKADIVFGRIKKGSQLKISSQMPENGVIFSDGIESDYLKFNSGIEATITLAEKKGHLVI' A
#
# COMPACT_ATOMS: atom_id res chain seq x y z
N MET A 1 -10.11 5.58 4.54
CA MET A 1 -9.59 4.33 3.98
C MET A 1 -8.78 3.65 5.06
N TYR A 2 -8.96 2.35 5.26
CA TYR A 2 -8.14 1.55 6.17
C TYR A 2 -7.12 0.75 5.35
N PHE A 3 -5.98 0.42 5.94
CA PHE A 3 -5.00 -0.50 5.38
C PHE A 3 -4.59 -1.52 6.42
N SER A 4 -4.17 -2.69 5.94
CA SER A 4 -3.65 -3.79 6.76
C SER A 4 -2.51 -4.47 6.02
N VAL A 5 -1.45 -4.82 6.73
CA VAL A 5 -0.36 -5.66 6.24
C VAL A 5 -0.70 -7.11 6.54
N ARG A 6 -0.72 -7.94 5.51
CA ARG A 6 -0.83 -9.39 5.68
C ARG A 6 0.55 -9.93 6.05
N GLU A 7 0.61 -10.77 7.08
CA GLU A 7 1.84 -11.45 7.51
C GLU A 7 3.01 -10.47 7.80
N PRO A 8 2.90 -9.59 8.81
CA PRO A 8 4.02 -8.77 9.23
C PRO A 8 5.13 -9.62 9.86
N PHE A 9 6.36 -9.53 9.33
CA PHE A 9 7.52 -10.28 9.80
C PHE A 9 8.53 -9.36 10.52
N PRO A 10 8.40 -9.12 11.85
CA PRO A 10 9.40 -8.37 12.60
C PRO A 10 10.70 -9.19 12.71
N GLY A 11 11.81 -8.61 12.29
CA GLY A 11 13.14 -9.18 12.45
C GLY A 11 13.82 -8.73 13.74
N ARG A 12 15.05 -9.22 13.98
CA ARG A 12 15.88 -8.74 15.11
C ARG A 12 16.33 -7.29 14.94
N THR A 13 16.49 -6.84 13.70
CA THR A 13 16.97 -5.50 13.33
C THR A 13 15.90 -4.66 12.63
N THR A 14 14.79 -5.27 12.18
CA THR A 14 13.68 -4.61 11.50
C THR A 14 12.40 -4.76 12.31
N LYS A 15 11.66 -3.67 12.48
CA LYS A 15 10.35 -3.70 13.14
C LYS A 15 9.23 -3.83 12.12
N ALA A 16 8.04 -4.17 12.60
CA ALA A 16 6.80 -4.09 11.84
C ALA A 16 5.85 -3.12 12.57
N ASP A 17 6.20 -1.83 12.59
CA ASP A 17 5.42 -0.82 13.32
C ASP A 17 4.19 -0.34 12.52
N ILE A 18 4.20 -0.52 11.18
CA ILE A 18 3.12 -0.13 10.28
C ILE A 18 2.38 -1.40 9.84
N VAL A 19 1.41 -1.85 10.65
CA VAL A 19 0.66 -3.10 10.39
C VAL A 19 -0.79 -2.83 10.04
N PHE A 20 -1.43 -1.88 10.72
CA PHE A 20 -2.81 -1.52 10.48
C PHE A 20 -3.00 -0.04 10.75
N GLY A 21 -3.87 0.61 9.97
CA GLY A 21 -4.14 2.02 10.19
C GLY A 21 -5.24 2.57 9.31
N ARG A 22 -5.48 3.87 9.49
CA ARG A 22 -6.47 4.62 8.73
C ARG A 22 -5.82 5.83 8.07
N ILE A 23 -5.93 5.90 6.75
CA ILE A 23 -5.61 7.11 5.98
C ILE A 23 -6.83 8.05 6.05
N LYS A 24 -6.62 9.21 6.66
CA LYS A 24 -7.57 10.32 6.80
C LYS A 24 -7.39 11.33 5.66
N LYS A 25 -8.37 12.19 5.44
CA LYS A 25 -8.26 13.30 4.49
C LYS A 25 -7.10 14.22 4.90
N GLY A 26 -6.25 14.60 3.95
CA GLY A 26 -5.06 15.42 4.20
C GLY A 26 -3.85 14.64 4.74
N SER A 27 -3.97 13.32 4.96
CA SER A 27 -2.84 12.44 5.29
C SER A 27 -2.50 11.53 4.12
N GLN A 28 -1.28 11.02 4.10
CA GLN A 28 -0.77 10.10 3.08
C GLN A 28 -0.04 8.93 3.75
N LEU A 29 -0.09 7.77 3.09
CA LEU A 29 0.76 6.63 3.42
C LEU A 29 1.84 6.54 2.34
N LYS A 30 3.11 6.68 2.75
CA LYS A 30 4.26 6.51 1.87
C LYS A 30 4.90 5.15 2.14
N ILE A 31 5.13 4.39 1.09
CA ILE A 31 5.76 3.08 1.14
C ILE A 31 6.93 3.10 0.18
N SER A 32 8.13 2.75 0.65
CA SER A 32 9.29 2.52 -0.21
C SER A 32 9.52 1.02 -0.34
N SER A 33 9.77 0.56 -1.56
CA SER A 33 10.13 -0.82 -1.79
C SER A 33 11.59 -1.06 -1.45
N GLN A 34 11.84 -2.12 -0.68
CA GLN A 34 13.16 -2.72 -0.51
C GLN A 34 13.25 -4.10 -1.17
N MET A 35 12.26 -4.47 -1.99
CA MET A 35 12.25 -5.76 -2.69
C MET A 35 13.17 -5.68 -3.92
N PRO A 36 14.21 -6.52 -4.03
CA PRO A 36 15.11 -6.49 -5.19
C PRO A 36 14.37 -6.73 -6.52
N GLU A 37 13.40 -7.64 -6.50
CA GLU A 37 12.62 -8.07 -7.66
C GLU A 37 11.22 -8.54 -7.23
N ASN A 38 10.33 -8.71 -8.21
CA ASN A 38 8.96 -9.23 -8.05
C ASN A 38 8.06 -8.43 -7.09
N GLY A 39 8.46 -7.20 -6.73
CA GLY A 39 7.57 -6.29 -6.01
C GLY A 39 6.50 -5.76 -6.97
N VAL A 40 5.23 -5.82 -6.56
CA VAL A 40 4.10 -5.40 -7.39
C VAL A 40 3.05 -4.63 -6.59
N ILE A 41 2.36 -3.70 -7.25
CA ILE A 41 1.15 -3.06 -6.75
C ILE A 41 0.05 -3.31 -7.79
N PHE A 42 -1.08 -3.85 -7.38
CA PHE A 42 -2.24 -4.07 -8.23
C PHE A 42 -3.53 -3.63 -7.52
N SER A 43 -4.58 -3.36 -8.27
CA SER A 43 -5.90 -2.98 -7.74
C SER A 43 -6.97 -4.01 -8.10
N ASP A 44 -8.11 -3.95 -7.40
CA ASP A 44 -9.33 -4.70 -7.73
C ASP A 44 -9.19 -6.23 -7.77
N GLY A 45 -8.10 -6.76 -7.18
CA GLY A 45 -7.78 -8.19 -7.19
C GLY A 45 -7.26 -8.71 -8.54
N ILE A 46 -6.89 -7.82 -9.47
CA ILE A 46 -6.43 -8.19 -10.81
C ILE A 46 -4.90 -8.12 -10.86
N GLU A 47 -4.24 -9.23 -10.52
CA GLU A 47 -2.77 -9.28 -10.48
C GLU A 47 -2.10 -9.15 -11.85
N SER A 48 -2.79 -9.49 -12.94
CA SER A 48 -2.25 -9.34 -14.29
C SER A 48 -2.08 -7.87 -14.71
N ASP A 49 -2.81 -6.95 -14.06
CA ASP A 49 -2.70 -5.50 -14.27
C ASP A 49 -2.00 -4.87 -13.07
N TYR A 50 -0.67 -4.99 -13.06
CA TYR A 50 0.17 -4.54 -11.95
C TYR A 50 1.19 -3.48 -12.37
N LEU A 51 1.56 -2.66 -11.39
CA LEU A 51 2.70 -1.78 -11.44
C LEU A 51 3.90 -2.45 -10.78
N LYS A 52 5.07 -2.41 -11.44
CA LYS A 52 6.33 -2.88 -10.85
C LYS A 52 6.71 -1.97 -9.68
N PHE A 53 7.03 -2.59 -8.54
CA PHE A 53 7.35 -1.95 -7.28
C PHE A 53 8.61 -2.56 -6.67
N ASN A 54 9.69 -2.60 -7.46
CA ASN A 54 11.01 -3.05 -7.04
C ASN A 54 11.77 -1.95 -6.26
N SER A 55 12.93 -2.32 -5.73
CA SER A 55 13.76 -1.51 -4.87
C SER A 55 14.04 -0.12 -5.46
N GLY A 56 13.93 0.91 -4.61
CA GLY A 56 14.13 2.31 -4.99
C GLY A 56 12.87 3.03 -5.50
N ILE A 57 11.73 2.33 -5.64
CA ILE A 57 10.44 2.94 -5.96
C ILE A 57 9.70 3.34 -4.67
N GLU A 58 9.09 4.52 -4.66
CA GLU A 58 8.19 5.00 -3.61
C GLU A 58 6.75 5.08 -4.14
N ALA A 59 5.81 4.52 -3.39
CA ALA A 59 4.37 4.64 -3.62
C ALA A 59 3.76 5.56 -2.57
N THR A 60 2.92 6.48 -3.02
CA THR A 60 2.16 7.39 -2.15
C THR A 60 0.67 7.09 -2.29
N ILE A 61 0.03 6.68 -1.20
CA ILE A 61 -1.39 6.33 -1.14
C ILE A 61 -2.14 7.44 -0.40
N THR A 62 -3.16 8.00 -1.06
CA THR A 62 -4.02 9.06 -0.53
C THR A 62 -5.50 8.74 -0.78
N LEU A 63 -6.39 9.45 -0.09
CA LEU A 63 -7.81 9.41 -0.43
C LEU A 63 -8.04 10.14 -1.75
N ALA A 64 -8.64 9.44 -2.72
CA ALA A 64 -9.06 10.03 -3.97
C ALA A 64 -10.05 11.20 -3.76
N GLU A 65 -9.96 12.23 -4.60
CA GLU A 65 -10.88 13.36 -4.59
C GLU A 65 -12.30 12.95 -5.02
N LYS A 66 -12.36 12.06 -6.01
CA LYS A 66 -13.61 11.50 -6.53
C LYS A 66 -14.05 10.32 -5.68
N LYS A 67 -15.35 10.24 -5.40
CA LYS A 67 -15.98 9.13 -4.69
C LYS A 67 -17.06 8.51 -5.58
N GLY A 68 -17.06 7.19 -5.70
CA GLY A 68 -18.18 6.47 -6.28
C GLY A 68 -19.38 6.54 -5.33
N HIS A 69 -20.51 7.03 -5.84
CA HIS A 69 -21.78 7.00 -5.12
C HIS A 69 -22.56 5.80 -5.64
N LEU A 70 -22.85 4.84 -4.75
CA LEU A 70 -23.80 3.78 -5.07
C LEU A 70 -25.21 4.37 -4.96
N VAL A 71 -25.94 4.39 -6.06
CA VAL A 71 -27.35 4.79 -6.10
C VAL A 71 -28.17 3.50 -6.10
N ILE A 72 -29.16 3.44 -5.21
CA ILE A 72 -30.17 2.37 -5.15
C ILE A 72 -31.53 2.90 -5.57
#